data_AF-A0AAU7AWI8-F1
#
_entry.id   AF-A0AAU7AWI8-F1
#
_cell.length_a   1.000
_cell.length_b   1.000
_cell.length_c   1.000
_cell.angle_alpha   90.00
_cell.angle_beta   90.00
_cell.angle_gamma   90.00
#
_symmetry.space_group_name_H-M   'P 1'
#
loop_
_entity.id
_entity.type
_entity.pdbx_description
1 polymer ?
#
loop_
_entity_poly.entity_id
_entity_poly.type
_entity_poly.pdbx_seq_one_letter_code
_entity_poly.pdbx_strand_id
1 'polypeptide(L)'
;MFAIGWICVQEAEYPDIADYPTSEPRDHVIALVRAAIARHLDATWPEFEQADLRHANGTWTLQINAHRNHRKSWPTALFSEIGELAAGSFGHLHLWDDEHPTEDERFMRWTMVHGVVTAEEDIALRPVVARWFDRVDDANETEAVASLPRECPACRHSLSETAHLDGRDPAGRPQTVVLWECPHCRGRFSAVVDLTDPASLSDAVPLPWTSELGWPG
;
A
#
# COMPACT_ATOMS: atom_id res chain seq x y z
N MET A 1 -3.09 -3.20 -5.50
CA MET A 1 -1.80 -3.15 -6.25
C MET A 1 -1.60 -1.85 -7.04
N PHE A 2 -0.46 -1.20 -6.81
CA PHE A 2 0.04 -0.02 -7.53
C PHE A 2 1.41 -0.33 -8.16
N ALA A 3 1.61 0.06 -9.42
CA ALA A 3 2.89 -0.05 -10.09
C ALA A 3 3.18 1.19 -10.96
N ILE A 4 4.39 1.73 -10.86
CA ILE A 4 4.83 2.86 -11.68
C ILE A 4 6.30 2.70 -12.07
N GLY A 5 6.59 2.86 -13.35
CA GLY A 5 7.94 2.62 -13.85
C GLY A 5 8.20 3.19 -15.22
N TRP A 6 9.46 3.09 -15.61
CA TRP A 6 9.92 3.47 -16.93
C TRP A 6 11.05 2.54 -17.39
N ILE A 7 11.18 2.41 -18.72
CA ILE A 7 12.27 1.67 -19.38
C ILE A 7 12.78 2.53 -20.52
N CYS A 8 14.09 2.76 -20.58
CA CYS A 8 14.76 3.18 -21.81
C CYS A 8 15.05 1.91 -22.62
N VAL A 9 14.36 1.78 -23.75
CA VAL A 9 14.47 0.60 -24.61
C VAL A 9 15.73 0.73 -25.45
N GLN A 10 16.66 -0.21 -25.25
CA GLN A 10 17.91 -0.28 -25.99
C GLN A 10 18.19 -1.71 -26.43
N GLU A 11 18.66 -1.85 -27.65
CA GLU A 11 19.26 -3.11 -28.09
C GLU A 11 20.67 -3.23 -27.49
N ALA A 12 21.14 -4.45 -27.22
CA ALA A 12 22.47 -4.64 -26.62
C ALA A 12 23.57 -3.98 -27.46
N GLU A 13 24.63 -3.50 -26.80
CA GLU A 13 25.79 -2.91 -27.47
C GLU A 13 26.41 -3.88 -28.48
N TYR A 14 26.50 -3.42 -29.73
CA TYR A 14 27.12 -4.12 -30.84
C TYR A 14 28.65 -4.17 -30.64
N PRO A 15 29.27 -5.35 -30.49
CA PRO A 15 30.73 -5.45 -30.42
C PRO A 15 31.43 -5.12 -31.75
N ASP A 16 30.69 -4.96 -32.84
CA ASP A 16 31.19 -4.77 -34.21
C ASP A 16 31.12 -3.33 -34.74
N ILE A 17 30.60 -2.36 -33.98
CA ILE A 17 30.51 -0.95 -34.40
C ILE A 17 31.43 -0.08 -33.53
N ALA A 18 32.62 0.20 -34.05
CA ALA A 18 33.66 1.00 -33.38
C ALA A 18 33.38 2.52 -33.32
N ASP A 19 32.27 2.99 -33.89
CA ASP A 19 31.89 4.39 -33.89
C ASP A 19 30.43 4.52 -33.47
N TYR A 20 30.25 4.83 -32.19
CA TYR A 20 29.00 5.09 -31.49
C TYR A 20 28.01 3.91 -31.39
N PRO A 21 27.66 3.44 -30.18
CA PRO A 21 26.48 2.60 -30.02
C PRO A 21 25.30 3.45 -30.49
N THR A 22 24.68 3.08 -31.60
CA THR A 22 23.39 3.66 -31.96
C THR A 22 22.43 3.23 -30.87
N SER A 23 22.17 4.13 -29.92
CA SER A 23 21.27 3.95 -28.78
C SER A 23 19.82 3.66 -29.18
N GLU A 24 19.52 3.77 -30.49
CA GLU A 24 18.21 3.49 -31.06
C GLU A 24 18.07 2.00 -31.41
N PRO A 25 17.09 1.29 -30.80
CA PRO A 25 16.77 -0.08 -31.18
C PRO A 25 16.29 -0.17 -32.62
N ARG A 26 16.57 -1.30 -33.28
CA ARG A 26 16.02 -1.61 -34.60
C ARG A 26 14.49 -1.68 -34.58
N ASP A 27 13.85 -1.32 -35.70
CA ASP A 27 12.38 -1.31 -35.84
C ASP A 27 11.71 -2.63 -35.44
N HIS A 28 12.35 -3.77 -35.70
CA HIS A 28 11.79 -5.06 -35.33
C HIS A 28 11.75 -5.26 -33.80
N VAL A 29 12.74 -4.75 -33.05
CA VAL A 29 12.73 -4.78 -31.58
C VAL A 29 11.56 -3.94 -31.07
N ILE A 30 11.36 -2.75 -31.66
CA ILE A 30 10.24 -1.89 -31.30
C ILE A 30 8.89 -2.54 -31.62
N ALA A 31 8.78 -3.25 -32.74
CA ALA A 31 7.59 -4.02 -33.07
C ALA A 31 7.32 -5.15 -32.04
N LEU A 32 8.37 -5.84 -31.59
CA LEU A 32 8.26 -6.87 -30.55
C LEU A 32 7.83 -6.29 -29.20
N VAL A 33 8.40 -5.14 -28.80
CA VAL A 33 8.02 -4.41 -27.59
C VAL A 33 6.54 -3.99 -27.65
N ARG A 34 6.08 -3.44 -28.77
CA ARG A 34 4.65 -3.10 -28.96
C ARG A 34 3.75 -4.34 -28.86
N ALA A 35 4.18 -5.46 -29.41
CA ALA A 35 3.45 -6.71 -29.31
C ALA A 35 3.41 -7.23 -27.87
N ALA A 36 4.49 -7.10 -27.09
CA ALA A 36 4.52 -7.45 -25.67
C ALA A 36 3.54 -6.59 -24.87
N ILE A 37 3.55 -5.26 -25.07
CA ILE A 37 2.59 -4.34 -24.46
C ILE A 37 1.15 -4.78 -24.74
N ALA A 38 0.83 -5.08 -26.00
CA ALA A 38 -0.51 -5.50 -26.41
C ALA A 38 -0.93 -6.87 -25.85
N ARG A 39 0.02 -7.77 -25.54
CA ARG A 39 -0.27 -9.06 -24.90
C ARG A 39 -0.60 -8.91 -23.41
N HIS A 40 0.06 -7.97 -22.72
CA HIS A 40 -0.05 -7.80 -21.28
C HIS A 40 -1.17 -6.86 -20.85
N LEU A 41 -1.47 -5.84 -21.65
CA LEU A 41 -2.54 -4.90 -21.32
C LEU A 41 -3.91 -5.48 -21.65
N ASP A 42 -4.78 -5.47 -20.65
CA ASP A 42 -6.20 -5.72 -20.83
C ASP A 42 -6.89 -4.42 -21.30
N ALA A 43 -7.33 -4.40 -22.56
CA ALA A 43 -8.04 -3.27 -23.15
C ALA A 43 -9.41 -2.98 -22.49
N THR A 44 -9.86 -3.81 -21.57
CA THR A 44 -11.16 -3.66 -20.88
C THR A 44 -11.20 -2.41 -19.97
N TRP A 45 -10.06 -1.94 -19.46
CA TRP A 45 -10.02 -0.82 -18.50
C TRP A 45 -8.79 0.11 -18.66
N PRO A 46 -8.71 0.85 -19.77
CA PRO A 46 -7.55 1.68 -20.13
C PRO A 46 -7.28 2.85 -19.17
N GLU A 47 -8.22 3.19 -18.29
CA GLU A 47 -8.09 4.25 -17.30
C GLU A 47 -7.23 3.86 -16.08
N PHE A 48 -7.06 2.56 -15.83
CA PHE A 48 -6.34 2.03 -14.66
C PHE A 48 -5.00 1.38 -15.00
N GLU A 49 -4.78 1.04 -16.26
CA GLU A 49 -3.61 0.31 -16.74
C GLU A 49 -3.10 0.91 -18.04
N GLN A 50 -1.85 1.37 -18.02
CA GLN A 50 -1.22 2.03 -19.15
C GLN A 50 0.22 1.56 -19.30
N ALA A 51 0.61 1.22 -20.52
CA ALA A 51 1.99 1.05 -20.91
C ALA A 51 2.22 1.82 -22.21
N ASP A 52 2.88 2.99 -22.10
CA ASP A 52 3.00 3.95 -23.19
C ASP A 52 4.42 3.99 -23.73
N LEU A 53 4.59 3.59 -24.99
CA LEU A 53 5.86 3.56 -25.69
C LEU A 53 6.00 4.78 -26.61
N ARG A 54 6.92 5.67 -26.28
CA ARG A 54 7.18 6.92 -27.00
C ARG A 54 8.61 6.98 -27.52
N HIS A 55 8.78 7.63 -28.67
CA HIS A 55 10.09 8.03 -29.18
C HIS A 55 10.27 9.52 -28.93
N ALA A 56 11.23 9.89 -28.08
CA ALA A 56 11.52 11.27 -27.74
C ALA A 56 13.02 11.48 -27.59
N ASN A 57 13.55 12.55 -28.18
CA ASN A 57 14.97 12.91 -28.13
C ASN A 57 15.93 11.76 -28.55
N GLY A 58 15.57 10.99 -29.58
CA GLY A 58 16.40 9.87 -30.07
C GLY A 58 16.45 8.67 -29.13
N THR A 59 15.47 8.56 -28.22
CA THR A 59 15.38 7.44 -27.28
C THR A 59 13.95 6.94 -27.22
N TRP A 60 13.80 5.61 -27.24
CA TRP A 60 12.54 4.96 -27.00
C TRP A 60 12.35 4.74 -25.50
N THR A 61 11.25 5.27 -24.96
CA THR A 61 10.92 5.15 -23.54
C THR A 61 9.54 4.53 -23.39
N LEU A 62 9.46 3.46 -22.59
CA LEU A 62 8.22 2.88 -22.13
C LEU A 62 7.90 3.41 -20.74
N GLN A 63 6.71 3.96 -20.54
CA GLN A 63 6.18 4.29 -19.21
C GLN A 63 5.13 3.26 -18.82
N ILE A 64 5.21 2.73 -17.60
CA ILE A 64 4.27 1.74 -17.05
C ILE A 64 3.54 2.38 -15.89
N ASN A 65 2.21 2.35 -15.90
CA ASN A 65 1.35 2.78 -14.81
C ASN A 65 0.24 1.73 -14.62
N ALA A 66 0.12 1.19 -13.42
CA ALA A 66 -0.96 0.28 -13.03
C ALA A 66 -1.51 0.70 -11.67
N HIS A 67 -2.82 0.91 -11.59
CA HIS A 67 -3.48 1.23 -10.34
C HIS A 67 -4.79 0.47 -10.24
N ARG A 68 -4.72 -0.74 -9.67
CA ARG A 68 -5.83 -1.68 -9.58
C ARG A 68 -6.10 -2.07 -8.13
N ASN A 69 -7.38 -2.26 -7.82
CA ASN A 69 -7.81 -2.76 -6.52
C ASN A 69 -7.38 -4.21 -6.23
N HIS A 70 -6.99 -4.97 -7.26
CA HIS A 70 -6.52 -6.34 -7.13
C HIS A 70 -5.17 -6.53 -7.82
N ARG A 71 -4.41 -7.51 -7.35
CA ARG A 71 -3.11 -7.90 -7.89
C ARG A 71 -3.16 -8.21 -9.38
N LYS A 72 -2.14 -7.76 -10.10
CA LYS A 72 -1.88 -8.09 -11.50
C LYS A 72 -0.40 -8.35 -11.73
N SER A 73 -0.07 -9.49 -12.33
CA SER A 73 1.33 -9.83 -12.62
C SER A 73 1.91 -9.08 -13.84
N TRP A 74 1.04 -8.51 -14.69
CA TRP A 74 1.44 -7.95 -15.98
C TRP A 74 2.54 -6.88 -15.90
N PRO A 75 2.59 -5.95 -14.91
CA PRO A 75 3.64 -4.93 -14.89
C PRO A 75 5.02 -5.55 -14.74
N THR A 76 5.19 -6.48 -13.79
CA THR A 76 6.45 -7.19 -13.56
C THR A 76 6.80 -8.14 -14.70
N ALA A 77 5.79 -8.78 -15.31
CA ALA A 77 5.99 -9.68 -16.44
C ALA A 77 6.42 -8.92 -17.70
N LEU A 78 5.74 -7.82 -18.04
CA LEU A 78 6.12 -6.92 -19.12
C LEU A 78 7.51 -6.35 -18.88
N PHE A 79 7.79 -5.85 -17.67
CA PHE A 79 9.11 -5.29 -17.34
C PHE A 79 10.24 -6.31 -17.59
N SER A 80 10.06 -7.55 -17.15
CA SER A 80 11.04 -8.63 -17.38
C SER A 80 11.16 -8.99 -18.86
N GLU A 81 10.04 -9.16 -19.56
CA GLU A 81 10.01 -9.52 -20.98
C GLU A 81 10.68 -8.46 -21.87
N ILE A 82 10.51 -7.16 -21.55
CA ILE A 82 11.20 -6.09 -22.28
C ILE A 82 12.72 -6.21 -22.12
N GLY A 83 13.20 -6.61 -20.94
CA GLY A 83 14.62 -6.88 -20.71
C GLY A 83 15.16 -8.02 -21.57
N GLU A 84 14.36 -9.06 -21.79
CA GLU A 84 14.69 -10.18 -22.69
C GLU A 84 14.67 -9.77 -24.17
N LEU A 85 13.68 -9.00 -24.59
CA LEU A 85 13.51 -8.55 -25.97
C LEU A 85 14.55 -7.50 -26.38
N ALA A 86 14.99 -6.68 -25.44
CA ALA A 86 15.87 -5.54 -25.66
C ALA A 86 16.94 -5.51 -24.55
N ALA A 87 17.93 -6.39 -24.66
CA ALA A 87 18.94 -6.63 -23.62
C ALA A 87 19.90 -5.45 -23.36
N GLY A 88 19.85 -4.36 -24.11
CA GLY A 88 20.53 -3.11 -23.76
C GLY A 88 19.75 -2.26 -22.76
N SER A 89 18.47 -2.56 -22.56
CA SER A 89 17.53 -1.70 -21.85
C SER A 89 17.87 -1.54 -20.37
N PHE A 90 17.46 -0.41 -19.82
CA PHE A 90 17.57 -0.11 -18.39
C PHE A 90 16.36 0.68 -17.91
N GLY A 91 16.09 0.63 -16.61
CA GLY A 91 14.95 1.32 -16.04
C GLY A 91 14.63 0.87 -14.61
N HIS A 92 13.54 1.42 -14.08
CA HIS A 92 13.02 1.05 -12.77
C HIS A 92 11.50 0.92 -12.79
N LEU A 93 10.99 0.01 -11.97
CA LEU A 93 9.56 -0.17 -11.69
C LEU A 93 9.38 -0.26 -10.17
N HIS A 94 8.63 0.68 -9.61
CA HIS A 94 8.18 0.59 -8.23
C HIS A 94 6.84 -0.13 -8.19
N LEU A 95 6.68 -1.02 -7.22
CA LEU A 95 5.50 -1.84 -7.02
C LEU A 95 5.11 -1.79 -5.54
N TRP A 96 3.83 -1.63 -5.27
CA TRP A 96 3.23 -1.86 -3.96
C TRP A 96 2.05 -2.81 -4.15
N ASP A 97 2.11 -3.96 -3.50
CA ASP A 97 1.15 -5.05 -3.66
C ASP A 97 0.73 -5.58 -2.29
N ASP A 98 -0.40 -5.05 -1.81
CA ASP A 98 -1.07 -5.42 -0.56
C ASP A 98 -1.64 -6.85 -0.57
N GLU A 99 -1.76 -7.47 -1.75
CA GLU A 99 -2.18 -8.86 -1.91
C GLU A 99 -0.99 -9.82 -2.15
N HIS A 100 0.26 -9.36 -1.95
CA HIS A 100 1.44 -10.21 -2.11
C HIS A 100 1.60 -11.19 -0.94
N PRO A 101 1.83 -12.51 -1.15
CA PRO A 101 1.84 -13.49 -0.06
C PRO A 101 3.01 -13.36 0.92
N THR A 102 4.08 -12.65 0.54
CA THR A 102 5.34 -12.56 1.33
C THR A 102 5.96 -11.16 1.36
N GLU A 103 5.41 -10.23 0.58
CA GLU A 103 5.92 -8.86 0.40
C GLU A 103 4.78 -7.86 0.58
N ASP A 104 3.73 -8.29 1.26
CA ASP A 104 2.60 -7.46 1.66
C ASP A 104 3.12 -6.20 2.35
N GLU A 105 2.48 -5.07 2.01
CA GLU A 105 2.78 -3.75 2.56
C GLU A 105 4.19 -3.20 2.27
N ARG A 106 5.01 -3.90 1.47
CA ARG A 106 6.34 -3.44 1.07
C ARG A 106 6.29 -2.71 -0.27
N PHE A 107 7.06 -1.63 -0.36
CA PHE A 107 7.38 -1.04 -1.65
C PHE A 107 8.56 -1.81 -2.24
N MET A 108 8.35 -2.47 -3.36
CA MET A 108 9.38 -3.20 -4.09
C MET A 108 9.88 -2.32 -5.24
N ARG A 109 11.20 -2.29 -5.44
CA ARG A 109 11.86 -1.67 -6.58
C ARG A 109 12.47 -2.76 -7.45
N TRP A 110 11.97 -2.83 -8.66
CA TRP A 110 12.49 -3.66 -9.74
C TRP A 110 13.42 -2.79 -10.58
N THR A 111 14.68 -3.20 -10.69
CA THR A 111 15.73 -2.48 -11.43
C THR A 111 16.17 -3.31 -12.62
N MET A 112 16.14 -2.70 -13.80
CA MET A 112 16.68 -3.29 -15.03
C MET A 112 17.99 -2.62 -15.40
N VAL A 113 19.03 -3.42 -15.63
CA VAL A 113 20.31 -2.97 -16.18
C VAL A 113 20.77 -3.98 -17.23
N HIS A 114 20.96 -3.54 -18.47
CA HIS A 114 21.27 -4.43 -19.60
C HIS A 114 20.33 -5.63 -19.68
N GLY A 115 19.02 -5.35 -19.61
CA GLY A 115 17.97 -6.36 -19.67
C GLY A 115 17.86 -7.29 -18.45
N VAL A 116 18.83 -7.26 -17.53
CA VAL A 116 18.80 -8.05 -16.30
C VAL A 116 17.97 -7.34 -15.26
N VAL A 117 16.95 -8.02 -14.75
CA VAL A 117 16.03 -7.50 -13.76
C VAL A 117 16.35 -8.05 -12.37
N THR A 118 16.42 -7.16 -11.39
CA THR A 118 16.56 -7.48 -9.98
C THR A 118 15.44 -6.82 -9.20
N ALA A 119 14.98 -7.44 -8.13
CA ALA A 119 13.94 -6.90 -7.25
C ALA A 119 14.46 -6.82 -5.83
N GLU A 120 14.25 -5.68 -5.19
CA GLU A 120 14.60 -5.44 -3.79
C GLU A 120 13.56 -4.52 -3.16
N GLU A 121 13.51 -4.47 -1.83
CA GLU A 121 12.65 -3.52 -1.14
C GLU A 121 13.20 -2.09 -1.27
N ASP A 122 12.33 -1.12 -1.58
CA ASP A 122 12.69 0.29 -1.58
C ASP A 122 12.64 0.87 -0.16
N ILE A 123 13.80 0.83 0.50
CA ILE A 123 14.01 1.35 1.84
C ILE A 123 13.66 2.85 1.94
N ALA A 124 13.78 3.61 0.86
CA ALA A 124 13.48 5.05 0.86
C ALA A 124 11.98 5.32 0.97
N LEU A 125 11.12 4.39 0.55
CA LEU A 125 9.67 4.50 0.62
C LEU A 125 9.06 3.95 1.91
N ARG A 126 9.80 3.16 2.70
CA ARG A 126 9.34 2.65 4.00
C ARG A 126 8.74 3.74 4.93
N PRO A 127 9.37 4.92 5.11
CA PRO A 127 8.83 5.94 6.01
C PRO A 127 7.52 6.55 5.51
N VAL A 128 7.24 6.50 4.20
CA VAL A 128 5.99 7.01 3.62
C VAL A 128 4.83 6.13 4.05
N VAL A 129 5.00 4.81 4.00
CA VAL A 129 4.00 3.82 4.42
C VAL A 129 3.73 3.90 5.91
N ALA A 130 4.80 3.88 6.72
CA ALA A 130 4.68 3.97 8.16
C ALA A 130 3.87 5.22 8.57
N ARG A 131 4.25 6.39 8.07
CA ARG A 131 3.54 7.65 8.37
C ARG A 131 2.11 7.70 7.82
N TRP A 132 1.83 6.97 6.74
CA TRP A 132 0.48 6.88 6.20
C TRP A 132 -0.41 6.08 7.16
N PHE A 133 0.04 4.91 7.61
CA PHE A 133 -0.71 4.09 8.56
C PHE A 133 -0.81 4.73 9.95
N ASP A 134 0.27 5.33 10.47
CA ASP A 134 0.23 6.05 11.77
C ASP A 134 -0.86 7.13 11.79
N ARG A 135 -1.04 7.86 10.67
CA ARG A 135 -2.08 8.89 10.55
C ARG A 135 -3.49 8.32 10.48
N VAL A 136 -3.64 7.13 9.90
CA VAL A 136 -4.94 6.45 9.82
C VAL A 136 -5.34 5.96 11.21
N ASP A 137 -4.38 5.44 11.98
CA ASP A 137 -4.60 5.03 13.37
C ASP A 137 -5.00 6.23 14.24
N ASP A 138 -4.25 7.35 14.18
CA ASP A 138 -4.59 8.59 14.91
C ASP A 138 -5.99 9.14 14.54
N ALA A 139 -6.35 9.10 13.25
CA ALA A 139 -7.64 9.61 12.78
C ALA A 139 -8.81 8.71 13.21
N ASN A 140 -8.65 7.39 13.10
CA ASN A 140 -9.64 6.43 13.53
C ASN A 140 -9.82 6.47 15.05
N GLU A 141 -8.74 6.60 15.82
CA GLU A 141 -8.80 6.83 17.26
C GLU A 141 -9.54 8.14 17.61
N THR A 142 -9.26 9.23 16.90
CA THR A 142 -9.93 10.52 17.15
C THR A 142 -11.43 10.43 16.89
N GLU A 143 -11.84 9.76 15.82
CA GLU A 143 -13.26 9.56 15.48
C GLU A 143 -13.94 8.60 16.47
N ALA A 144 -13.29 7.49 16.81
CA ALA A 144 -13.70 6.55 17.84
C ALA A 144 -13.90 7.21 19.21
N VAL A 145 -13.00 8.11 19.60
CA VAL A 145 -13.10 8.88 20.86
C VAL A 145 -14.23 9.91 20.79
N ALA A 146 -14.45 10.53 19.63
CA ALA A 146 -15.53 11.50 19.45
C ALA A 146 -16.93 10.88 19.56
N SER A 147 -17.08 9.61 19.19
CA SER A 147 -18.33 8.85 19.24
C SER A 147 -18.61 8.18 20.60
N LEU A 148 -17.70 8.32 21.58
CA LEU A 148 -17.92 7.84 22.95
C LEU A 148 -19.03 8.61 23.68
N PRO A 149 -19.83 7.94 24.53
CA PRO A 149 -20.84 8.59 25.33
C PRO A 149 -20.21 9.61 26.29
N ARG A 150 -20.65 10.86 26.19
CA ARG A 150 -20.17 11.97 27.06
C ARG A 150 -20.92 12.08 28.38
N GLU A 151 -22.01 11.34 28.54
CA GLU A 151 -22.88 11.37 29.70
C GLU A 151 -22.98 10.00 30.37
N CYS A 152 -22.99 9.99 31.69
CA CYS A 152 -23.23 8.78 32.47
C CYS A 152 -24.65 8.24 32.19
N PRO A 153 -24.81 6.99 31.75
CA PRO A 153 -26.15 6.44 31.44
C PRO A 153 -27.06 6.36 32.67
N ALA A 154 -26.48 6.24 33.87
CA ALA A 154 -27.22 6.21 35.13
C ALA A 154 -27.70 7.59 35.64
N CYS A 155 -26.91 8.67 35.48
CA CYS A 155 -27.21 9.97 36.12
C CYS A 155 -27.09 11.19 35.20
N ARG A 156 -26.79 10.98 33.91
CA ARG A 156 -26.66 11.99 32.84
C ARG A 156 -25.67 13.12 33.10
N HIS A 157 -24.81 13.00 34.11
CA HIS A 157 -23.71 13.93 34.30
C HIS A 157 -22.56 13.61 33.34
N SER A 158 -21.81 14.64 32.97
CA SER A 158 -20.62 14.49 32.12
C SER A 158 -19.61 13.54 32.75
N LEU A 159 -19.07 12.64 31.94
CA LEU A 159 -17.98 11.74 32.35
C LEU A 159 -16.64 12.49 32.28
N SER A 160 -15.76 12.24 33.24
CA SER A 160 -14.38 12.74 33.24
C SER A 160 -13.41 11.68 32.68
N GLU A 161 -12.19 12.15 32.36
CA GLU A 161 -11.08 11.51 31.64
C GLU A 161 -10.98 9.96 31.67
N THR A 162 -10.64 9.43 30.49
CA THR A 162 -10.69 8.02 30.07
C THR A 162 -9.39 7.27 30.34
N ALA A 163 -9.50 6.00 30.73
CA ALA A 163 -8.41 5.05 30.52
C ALA A 163 -8.67 4.29 29.21
N HIS A 164 -7.66 4.25 28.34
CA HIS A 164 -7.67 3.50 27.09
C HIS A 164 -6.84 2.24 27.28
N LEU A 165 -7.45 1.08 27.03
CA LEU A 165 -6.75 -0.19 27.01
C LEU A 165 -6.81 -0.74 25.59
N ASP A 166 -5.67 -0.75 24.93
CA ASP A 166 -5.55 -1.27 23.58
C ASP A 166 -5.51 -2.80 23.61
N GLY A 167 -6.21 -3.42 22.68
CA GLY A 167 -6.36 -4.86 22.59
C GLY A 167 -6.66 -5.32 21.17
N ARG A 168 -6.85 -6.64 21.04
CA ARG A 168 -7.32 -7.26 19.80
C ARG A 168 -8.50 -8.17 20.12
N ASP A 169 -9.46 -8.21 19.21
CA ASP A 169 -10.58 -9.14 19.30
C ASP A 169 -10.14 -10.58 18.97
N PRO A 170 -11.00 -11.60 19.17
CA PRO A 170 -10.65 -12.99 18.86
C PRO A 170 -10.33 -13.26 17.38
N ALA A 171 -10.71 -12.36 16.47
CA ALA A 171 -10.38 -12.40 15.05
C ALA A 171 -9.09 -11.62 14.72
N GLY A 172 -8.41 -11.04 15.72
CA GLY A 172 -7.17 -10.29 15.58
C GLY A 172 -7.35 -8.82 15.19
N ARG A 173 -8.59 -8.31 15.12
CA ARG A 173 -8.88 -6.91 14.77
C ARG A 173 -8.50 -5.99 15.93
N PRO A 174 -7.89 -4.83 15.65
CA PRO A 174 -7.54 -3.86 16.69
C PRO A 174 -8.81 -3.30 17.34
N GLN A 175 -8.83 -3.28 18.68
CA GLN A 175 -9.92 -2.72 19.47
C GLN A 175 -9.35 -1.91 20.63
N THR A 176 -10.04 -0.85 21.02
CA THR A 176 -9.75 -0.12 22.25
C THR A 176 -10.92 -0.29 23.22
N VAL A 177 -10.62 -0.72 24.44
CA VAL A 177 -11.59 -0.70 25.55
C VAL A 177 -11.42 0.62 26.26
N VAL A 178 -12.51 1.39 26.32
CA VAL A 178 -12.53 2.66 27.02
C VAL A 178 -13.25 2.49 28.34
N LEU A 179 -12.59 2.91 29.41
CA LEU A 179 -13.12 2.86 30.78
C LEU A 179 -13.43 4.26 31.28
N TRP A 180 -14.60 4.41 31.90
CA TRP A 180 -15.03 5.66 32.55
C TRP A 180 -15.49 5.43 33.99
N GLU A 181 -15.23 6.41 34.85
CA GLU A 181 -15.85 6.53 36.17
C GLU A 181 -16.64 7.84 36.24
N CYS A 182 -17.92 7.75 36.60
CA CYS A 182 -18.75 8.95 36.75
C CYS A 182 -18.38 9.69 38.04
N PRO A 183 -18.00 10.99 37.99
CA PRO A 183 -17.62 11.73 39.20
C PRO A 183 -18.79 11.95 40.17
N HIS A 184 -20.04 11.84 39.68
CA HIS A 184 -21.24 12.08 40.47
C HIS A 184 -21.75 10.82 41.18
N CYS A 185 -22.00 9.74 40.43
CA CYS A 185 -22.54 8.50 41.01
C CYS A 185 -21.47 7.44 41.31
N ARG A 186 -20.21 7.66 40.91
CA ARG A 186 -19.09 6.69 40.99
C ARG A 186 -19.37 5.37 40.27
N GLY A 187 -20.34 5.36 39.36
CA GLY A 187 -20.56 4.22 38.47
C GLY A 187 -19.40 4.07 37.49
N ARG A 188 -18.97 2.83 37.26
CA ARG A 188 -17.94 2.48 36.30
C ARG A 188 -18.57 1.88 35.06
N PHE A 189 -18.07 2.27 33.90
CA PHE A 189 -18.60 1.88 32.60
C PHE A 189 -17.47 1.53 31.65
N SER A 190 -17.76 0.64 30.70
CA SER A 190 -16.86 0.33 29.60
C SER A 190 -17.60 0.33 28.27
N ALA A 191 -16.92 0.72 27.20
CA ALA A 191 -17.31 0.37 25.85
C ALA A 191 -16.10 -0.17 25.09
N VAL A 192 -16.39 -1.00 24.10
CA VAL A 192 -15.41 -1.48 23.14
C VAL A 192 -15.61 -0.69 21.86
N VAL A 193 -14.52 -0.16 21.31
CA VAL A 193 -14.52 0.48 20.00
C VAL A 193 -13.71 -0.38 19.05
N ASP A 194 -14.33 -0.77 17.93
CA ASP A 194 -13.63 -1.40 16.81
C ASP A 194 -12.94 -0.28 16.01
N LEU A 195 -11.60 -0.29 15.98
CA LEU A 195 -10.82 0.74 15.27
C LEU A 195 -10.92 0.59 13.74
N THR A 196 -11.50 -0.51 13.24
CA THR A 196 -11.77 -0.70 11.81
C THR A 196 -13.14 -0.18 11.37
N ASP A 197 -14.04 0.07 12.32
CA ASP A 197 -15.36 0.70 12.10
C ASP A 197 -15.73 1.58 13.32
N PRO A 198 -15.28 2.85 13.36
CA PRO A 198 -15.48 3.74 14.50
C PRO A 198 -16.96 4.06 14.80
N ALA A 199 -17.86 3.75 13.86
CA ALA A 199 -19.31 3.89 14.04
C ALA A 199 -19.94 2.70 14.80
N SER A 200 -19.21 1.60 14.97
CA SER A 200 -19.68 0.35 15.60
C SER A 200 -19.54 0.32 17.13
N LEU A 201 -19.74 1.45 17.81
CA LEU A 201 -19.68 1.47 19.27
C LEU A 201 -20.68 0.50 19.90
N SER A 202 -20.17 -0.35 20.80
CA SER A 202 -21.03 -1.05 21.75
C SER A 202 -21.67 -0.05 22.70
N ASP A 203 -22.94 -0.28 23.08
CA ASP A 203 -23.57 0.46 24.17
C ASP A 203 -22.69 0.43 25.44
N ALA A 204 -22.63 1.53 26.18
CA ALA A 204 -21.88 1.59 27.43
C ALA A 204 -22.48 0.60 28.44
N VAL A 205 -21.70 -0.40 28.83
CA VAL A 205 -22.14 -1.43 29.79
C VAL A 205 -21.63 -1.06 31.19
N PRO A 206 -22.48 -1.13 32.23
CA PRO A 206 -22.03 -0.99 33.61
C PRO A 206 -21.04 -2.10 33.96
N LEU A 207 -19.88 -1.74 34.50
CA LEU A 207 -18.95 -2.72 35.02
C LEU A 207 -19.36 -3.15 36.43
N PRO A 208 -19.34 -4.46 36.75
CA PRO A 208 -19.52 -4.91 38.12
C PRO A 208 -18.42 -4.32 39.01
N TRP A 209 -18.77 -4.00 40.26
CA TRP A 209 -17.85 -3.43 41.26
C TRP A 209 -16.70 -4.38 41.66
N THR A 210 -16.66 -5.60 41.13
CA THR A 210 -15.70 -6.62 41.54
C THR A 210 -14.39 -6.49 40.76
N SER A 211 -13.31 -6.63 41.51
CA SER A 211 -11.89 -6.54 41.15
C SER A 211 -11.39 -7.63 40.17
N GLU A 212 -12.21 -8.12 39.25
CA GLU A 212 -11.88 -9.28 38.40
C GLU A 212 -11.33 -8.91 37.02
N LEU A 213 -11.35 -7.64 36.63
CA LEU A 213 -10.50 -7.17 35.54
C LEU A 213 -9.10 -6.96 36.13
N GLY A 214 -8.24 -7.97 36.00
CA GLY A 214 -6.85 -7.91 36.44
C GLY A 214 -6.13 -6.73 35.79
N TRP A 215 -5.93 -5.67 36.56
CA TRP A 215 -5.01 -4.59 36.20
C TRP A 215 -3.58 -5.12 36.35
N PRO A 216 -2.71 -5.01 35.33
CA PRO A 216 -1.27 -5.14 35.58
C PRO A 216 -0.86 -3.94 36.46
N GLY A 217 -0.32 -4.26 37.63
CA GLY A 217 0.23 -3.28 38.57
C GLY A 217 1.58 -2.72 38.14
#